data_AF-A0A950J5X0-F1
#
_entry.id   AF-A0A950J5X0-F1
#
_cell.length_a   1.000
_cell.length_b   1.000
_cell.length_c   1.000
_cell.angle_alpha   90.00
_cell.angle_beta   90.00
_cell.angle_gamma   90.00
#
_symmetry.space_group_name_H-M   'P 1'
#
loop_
_entity.id
_entity.type
_entity.pdbx_description
1 polymer ?
#
loop_
_entity_poly.entity_id
_entity_poly.type
_entity_poly.pdbx_seq_one_letter_code
_entity_poly.pdbx_strand_id
1 'polypeptide(L)'
;MSASTLLVFARCAGFVFKAPGFSHPSVPAPVRAALALVFTLGTLPATATPDRALDLRFIFGVAFEFAIGAAIGVAASVLYDGAYAAGRALDDYVGIRGIAPSAAFFAASGFGRIWSLTFLAGFFLLRGYDPIIRILAESLSRLPPGAPVYVSGFQQFAITLPALILKAAALIAGPAIAVVFVAECALGALSRAIPRFASFTLSFPINFGSILIVTLVMVPILVHAGGQPWIFAPFLRR
;
A
#
# COMPACT_ATOMS: atom_id res chain seq x y z
N MET A 1 24.21 17.60 12.70
CA MET A 1 23.52 16.30 12.82
C MET A 1 24.52 15.33 13.45
N SER A 2 24.26 14.83 14.66
CA SER A 2 25.10 13.79 15.27
C SER A 2 25.01 12.48 14.48
N ALA A 3 26.00 11.58 14.61
CA ALA A 3 26.01 10.29 13.92
C ALA A 3 24.70 9.49 14.12
N SER A 4 24.11 9.60 15.32
CA SER A 4 22.81 9.01 15.67
C SER A 4 21.64 9.55 14.83
N THR A 5 21.58 10.87 14.62
CA THR A 5 20.52 11.49 13.82
C THR A 5 20.59 11.08 12.35
N LEU A 6 21.79 10.79 11.82
CA LEU A 6 21.93 10.32 10.45
C LEU A 6 21.39 8.89 10.27
N LEU A 7 21.58 8.02 11.27
CA LEU A 7 21.02 6.66 11.27
C LEU A 7 19.48 6.68 11.34
N VAL A 8 18.92 7.53 12.22
CA VAL A 8 17.46 7.72 12.30
C VAL A 8 16.92 8.30 11.00
N PHE A 9 17.64 9.27 10.41
CA PHE A 9 17.29 9.83 9.11
C PHE A 9 17.32 8.77 8.00
N ALA A 10 18.31 7.89 7.97
CA ALA A 10 18.39 6.80 7.00
C ALA A 10 17.17 5.87 7.10
N ARG A 11 16.74 5.50 8.31
CA ARG A 11 15.51 4.72 8.52
C ARG A 11 14.25 5.46 8.06
N CYS A 12 14.10 6.73 8.44
CA CYS A 12 12.97 7.55 8.00
C CYS A 12 12.94 7.73 6.47
N ALA A 13 14.10 7.91 5.85
CA ALA A 13 14.24 8.01 4.39
C ALA A 13 13.84 6.71 3.69
N GLY A 14 14.29 5.56 4.19
CA GLY A 14 13.87 4.24 3.69
C GLY A 14 12.36 4.05 3.80
N PHE A 15 11.78 4.44 4.93
CA PHE A 15 10.34 4.41 5.15
C PHE A 15 9.59 5.27 4.14
N VAL A 16 9.90 6.57 4.02
CA VAL A 16 9.22 7.49 3.09
C VAL A 16 9.35 7.03 1.64
N PHE A 17 10.47 6.40 1.28
CA PHE A 17 10.70 5.92 -0.07
C PHE A 17 9.77 4.76 -0.48
N LYS A 18 9.29 3.98 0.48
CA LYS A 18 8.44 2.79 0.23
C LYS A 18 7.03 2.90 0.77
N ALA A 19 6.78 3.78 1.74
CA ALA A 19 5.47 3.94 2.36
C ALA A 19 4.42 4.41 1.33
N PRO A 20 3.17 3.93 1.45
CA PRO A 20 2.10 4.30 0.54
C PRO A 20 1.78 5.80 0.65
N GLY A 21 1.41 6.42 -0.47
CA GLY A 21 1.16 7.86 -0.57
C GLY A 21 2.42 8.73 -0.74
N PHE A 22 3.50 8.44 -0.01
CA PHE A 22 4.76 9.19 -0.12
C PHE A 22 5.68 8.71 -1.24
N SER A 23 5.58 7.43 -1.61
CA SER A 23 6.37 6.80 -2.68
C SER A 23 5.85 7.08 -4.09
N HIS A 24 4.70 7.77 -4.24
CA HIS A 24 4.06 8.00 -5.53
C HIS A 24 4.97 8.82 -6.48
N PRO A 25 5.10 8.44 -7.78
CA PRO A 25 6.01 9.11 -8.72
C PRO A 25 5.81 10.62 -8.85
N SER A 26 4.60 11.11 -8.60
CA SER A 26 4.28 12.55 -8.62
C SER A 26 4.91 13.35 -7.48
N VAL A 27 5.43 12.72 -6.42
CA VAL A 27 6.09 13.40 -5.31
C VAL A 27 7.58 13.56 -5.64
N PRO A 28 8.09 14.79 -5.85
CA PRO A 28 9.50 15.02 -6.18
C PRO A 28 10.45 14.56 -5.07
N ALA A 29 11.65 14.12 -5.45
CA ALA A 29 12.66 13.65 -4.48
C ALA A 29 12.98 14.65 -3.35
N PRO A 30 13.08 15.97 -3.58
CA PRO A 30 13.32 16.95 -2.51
C PRO A 30 12.21 16.96 -1.45
N VAL A 31 10.95 16.78 -1.86
CA VAL A 31 9.79 16.73 -0.94
C VAL A 31 9.86 15.47 -0.09
N ARG A 32 10.25 14.33 -0.67
CA ARG A 32 10.45 13.08 0.09
C ARG A 32 11.57 13.22 1.11
N ALA A 33 12.67 13.87 0.75
CA ALA A 33 13.78 14.12 1.67
C ALA A 33 13.35 15.06 2.82
N ALA A 34 12.58 16.11 2.53
CA ALA A 34 12.02 17.00 3.54
C ALA A 34 11.06 16.26 4.50
N LEU A 35 10.19 15.39 3.97
CA LEU A 35 9.31 14.54 4.79
C LEU A 35 10.12 13.60 5.69
N ALA A 36 11.17 12.96 5.16
CA ALA A 36 12.05 12.12 5.95
C ALA A 36 12.72 12.90 7.09
N LEU A 37 13.13 14.15 6.84
CA LEU A 37 13.64 15.05 7.89
C LEU A 37 12.58 15.35 8.96
N VAL A 38 11.34 15.67 8.54
CA VAL A 38 10.23 15.92 9.49
C VAL A 38 9.98 14.70 10.38
N PHE A 39 9.91 13.50 9.80
CA PHE A 39 9.78 12.27 10.58
C PHE A 39 10.97 12.05 11.51
N THR A 40 12.18 12.32 11.05
CA THR A 40 13.39 12.20 11.87
C THR A 40 13.28 13.10 13.10
N LEU A 41 12.95 14.38 12.91
CA LEU A 41 12.80 15.35 13.99
C LEU A 41 11.66 14.98 14.96
N GLY A 42 10.55 14.46 14.44
CA GLY A 42 9.41 14.03 15.26
C GLY A 42 9.62 12.71 16.00
N THR A 43 10.58 11.89 15.57
CA THR A 43 10.87 10.57 16.16
C THR A 43 12.23 10.51 16.85
N LEU A 44 12.91 11.65 16.99
CA LEU A 44 14.21 11.76 17.64
C LEU A 44 14.18 11.01 18.97
N PRO A 45 14.89 9.88 19.10
CA PRO A 45 14.97 9.21 20.37
C PRO A 45 15.77 10.12 21.32
N ALA A 46 15.27 10.31 22.54
CA ALA A 46 15.96 11.07 23.59
C ALA A 46 17.30 10.42 24.01
N THR A 47 17.63 9.24 23.47
CA THR A 47 18.85 8.50 23.77
C THR A 47 19.97 8.95 22.85
N ALA A 48 20.88 9.75 23.40
CA ALA A 48 22.18 10.03 22.80
C ALA A 48 22.97 8.72 22.68
N THR A 49 23.03 8.12 21.49
CA THR A 49 24.04 7.09 21.23
C THR A 49 25.42 7.77 21.13
N PRO A 50 26.46 7.17 21.71
CA PRO A 50 27.80 7.78 21.74
C PRO A 50 28.29 8.05 20.33
N ASP A 51 28.97 9.18 20.18
CA ASP A 51 29.44 9.68 18.88
C ASP A 51 30.32 8.63 18.21
N ARG A 52 29.81 8.08 17.10
CA ARG A 52 30.43 6.94 16.42
C ARG A 52 31.31 7.49 15.32
N ALA A 53 32.58 7.07 15.31
CA ALA A 53 33.51 7.44 14.25
C ALA A 53 32.91 7.08 12.87
N LEU A 54 33.14 7.97 11.88
CA LEU A 54 32.69 7.83 10.50
C LEU A 54 33.53 6.76 9.75
N ASP A 55 33.43 5.51 10.19
CA ASP A 55 34.12 4.36 9.62
C ASP A 55 33.22 3.56 8.64
N LEU A 56 33.81 2.59 7.94
CA LEU A 56 33.09 1.62 7.11
C LEU A 56 31.88 0.99 7.82
N ARG A 57 32.00 0.69 9.13
CA ARG A 57 30.92 0.16 9.96
C ARG A 57 29.70 1.10 10.03
N PHE A 58 29.94 2.40 10.02
CA PHE A 58 28.89 3.41 10.03
C PHE A 58 28.14 3.44 8.70
N ILE A 59 28.86 3.34 7.57
CA ILE A 59 28.25 3.26 6.22
C ILE A 59 27.33 2.04 6.11
N PHE A 60 27.79 0.87 6.58
CA PHE A 60 26.93 -0.32 6.65
C PHE A 60 25.73 -0.11 7.57
N GLY A 61 25.92 0.55 8.72
CA GLY A 61 24.83 0.94 9.62
C GLY A 61 23.76 1.77 8.92
N VAL A 62 24.15 2.82 8.18
CA VAL A 62 23.23 3.66 7.41
C VAL A 62 22.45 2.83 6.38
N ALA A 63 23.11 1.93 5.65
CA ALA A 63 22.45 1.06 4.68
C ALA A 63 21.44 0.11 5.34
N PHE A 64 21.78 -0.47 6.50
CA PHE A 64 20.87 -1.32 7.27
C PHE A 64 19.67 -0.54 7.80
N GLU A 65 19.88 0.64 8.34
CA GLU A 65 18.80 1.51 8.82
C GLU A 65 17.83 1.87 7.69
N PHE A 66 18.37 2.22 6.52
CA PHE A 66 17.56 2.43 5.33
C PHE A 66 16.77 1.18 4.92
N ALA A 67 17.39 0.00 4.97
CA ALA A 67 16.72 -1.27 4.66
C ALA A 67 15.59 -1.60 5.67
N ILE A 68 15.79 -1.33 6.97
CA ILE A 68 14.75 -1.49 8.00
C ILE A 68 13.57 -0.56 7.69
N GLY A 69 13.85 0.72 7.45
CA GLY A 69 12.83 1.70 7.09
C GLY A 69 12.07 1.29 5.84
N ALA A 70 12.78 0.87 4.80
CA ALA A 70 12.19 0.38 3.57
C ALA A 70 11.33 -0.87 3.79
N ALA A 71 11.73 -1.80 4.66
CA ALA A 71 10.93 -2.97 5.00
C ALA A 71 9.63 -2.58 5.71
N ILE A 72 9.66 -1.62 6.64
CA ILE A 72 8.45 -1.07 7.28
C ILE A 72 7.54 -0.42 6.23
N GLY A 73 8.11 0.40 5.33
CA GLY A 73 7.37 1.03 4.24
C GLY A 73 6.74 0.01 3.28
N VAL A 74 7.46 -1.06 2.95
CA VAL A 74 6.94 -2.16 2.11
C VAL A 74 5.82 -2.92 2.82
N ALA A 75 5.98 -3.22 4.12
CA ALA A 75 4.94 -3.87 4.91
C ALA A 75 3.66 -3.01 4.95
N ALA A 76 3.81 -1.69 5.10
CA ALA A 76 2.72 -0.73 5.04
C ALA A 76 2.04 -0.68 3.65
N SER A 77 2.81 -0.87 2.58
CA SER A 77 2.31 -0.85 1.21
C SER A 77 1.50 -2.10 0.82
N VAL A 78 1.58 -3.21 1.57
CA VAL A 78 0.86 -4.46 1.24
C VAL A 78 -0.63 -4.24 1.00
N LEU A 79 -1.28 -3.42 1.82
CA LEU A 79 -2.72 -3.14 1.69
C LEU A 79 -3.01 -2.33 0.41
N TYR A 80 -2.18 -1.33 0.12
CA TYR A 80 -2.28 -0.50 -1.08
C TYR A 80 -1.98 -1.30 -2.36
N ASP A 81 -0.90 -2.08 -2.35
CA ASP A 81 -0.50 -2.96 -3.45
C ASP A 81 -1.57 -4.03 -3.70
N GLY A 82 -2.18 -4.55 -2.62
CA GLY A 82 -3.35 -5.42 -2.70
C GLY A 82 -4.55 -4.73 -3.35
N ALA A 83 -4.89 -3.51 -2.95
CA ALA A 83 -5.98 -2.75 -3.55
C ALA A 83 -5.72 -2.41 -5.03
N TYR A 84 -4.47 -2.12 -5.38
CA TYR A 84 -4.06 -1.84 -6.75
C TYR A 84 -4.12 -3.12 -7.62
N ALA A 85 -3.67 -4.25 -7.10
CA ALA A 85 -3.80 -5.56 -7.75
C ALA A 85 -5.28 -5.96 -7.92
N ALA A 86 -6.12 -5.70 -6.91
CA ALA A 86 -7.56 -5.89 -6.97
C ALA A 86 -8.21 -5.06 -8.08
N GLY A 87 -7.87 -3.77 -8.17
CA GLY A 87 -8.36 -2.88 -9.23
C GLY A 87 -7.99 -3.36 -10.63
N ARG A 88 -6.77 -3.90 -10.82
CA ARG A 88 -6.36 -4.51 -12.09
C ARG A 88 -7.13 -5.80 -12.41
N ALA A 89 -7.36 -6.65 -11.42
CA ALA A 89 -8.17 -7.85 -11.61
C ALA A 89 -9.60 -7.50 -12.03
N LEU A 90 -10.17 -6.43 -11.48
CA LEU A 90 -11.48 -5.90 -11.87
C LEU A 90 -11.46 -5.27 -13.27
N ASP A 91 -10.40 -4.57 -13.67
CA ASP A 91 -10.23 -4.06 -15.04
C ASP A 91 -10.29 -5.18 -16.08
N ASP A 92 -9.62 -6.29 -15.77
CA ASP A 92 -9.59 -7.47 -16.63
C ASP A 92 -10.96 -8.16 -16.65
N TYR A 93 -11.64 -8.25 -15.50
CA TYR A 93 -12.94 -8.90 -15.36
C TYR A 93 -14.09 -8.16 -16.06
N VAL A 94 -14.14 -6.83 -15.95
CA VAL A 94 -15.16 -5.99 -16.60
C VAL A 94 -14.88 -5.83 -18.11
N GLY A 95 -13.74 -6.33 -18.62
CA GLY A 95 -13.47 -6.41 -20.05
C GLY A 95 -13.11 -5.07 -20.71
N ILE A 96 -12.80 -4.03 -19.93
CA ILE A 96 -12.45 -2.68 -20.46
C ILE A 96 -11.25 -2.76 -21.42
N ARG A 97 -10.36 -3.74 -21.24
CA ARG A 97 -9.22 -3.99 -22.14
C ARG A 97 -9.60 -4.55 -23.51
N GLY A 98 -10.74 -5.21 -23.66
CA GLY A 98 -11.15 -5.90 -24.90
C GLY A 98 -12.01 -5.08 -25.86
N ILE A 99 -12.55 -3.94 -25.41
CA ILE A 99 -13.61 -3.21 -26.11
C ILE A 99 -13.09 -2.05 -26.98
N ALA A 100 -11.95 -1.43 -26.63
CA ALA A 100 -11.49 -0.22 -27.31
C ALA A 100 -9.97 -0.23 -27.55
N PRO A 101 -9.48 -0.85 -28.63
CA PRO A 101 -8.06 -0.83 -28.99
C PRO A 101 -7.57 0.56 -29.47
N SER A 102 -8.46 1.47 -29.89
CA SER A 102 -8.08 2.66 -30.69
C SER A 102 -8.58 4.03 -30.19
N ALA A 103 -9.29 4.12 -29.07
CA ALA A 103 -9.66 5.41 -28.48
C ALA A 103 -8.67 5.77 -27.38
N ALA A 104 -7.67 6.61 -27.67
CA ALA A 104 -6.65 7.06 -26.72
C ALA A 104 -7.19 7.68 -25.40
N PHE A 105 -8.50 8.01 -25.35
CA PHE A 105 -9.17 8.51 -24.15
C PHE A 105 -9.86 7.43 -23.30
N PHE A 106 -10.13 6.24 -23.86
CA PHE A 106 -10.82 5.12 -23.19
C PHE A 106 -10.01 3.81 -23.18
N ALA A 107 -8.86 3.79 -23.86
CA ALA A 107 -7.97 2.64 -23.91
C ALA A 107 -7.18 2.49 -22.62
N ALA A 108 -7.41 1.36 -21.94
CA ALA A 108 -6.60 0.76 -20.89
C ALA A 108 -6.40 1.59 -19.59
N SER A 109 -6.77 1.00 -18.44
CA SER A 109 -6.38 1.41 -17.07
C SER A 109 -7.16 2.53 -16.36
N GLY A 110 -8.29 3.00 -16.87
CA GLY A 110 -9.09 4.03 -16.18
C GLY A 110 -9.67 3.55 -14.84
N PHE A 111 -10.25 2.34 -14.82
CA PHE A 111 -11.04 1.89 -13.68
C PHE A 111 -10.20 1.45 -12.48
N GLY A 112 -9.21 0.57 -12.68
CA GLY A 112 -8.27 0.16 -11.63
C GLY A 112 -7.46 1.35 -11.09
N ARG A 113 -7.21 2.37 -11.92
CA ARG A 113 -6.57 3.61 -11.48
C ARG A 113 -7.50 4.47 -10.63
N ILE A 114 -8.74 4.71 -11.05
CA ILE A 114 -9.75 5.42 -10.24
C ILE A 114 -9.97 4.68 -8.92
N TRP A 115 -10.12 3.35 -8.95
CA TRP A 115 -10.23 2.50 -7.76
C TRP A 115 -9.04 2.68 -6.83
N SER A 116 -7.82 2.62 -7.36
CA SER A 116 -6.60 2.80 -6.56
C SER A 116 -6.49 4.19 -5.93
N LEU A 117 -6.94 5.24 -6.65
CA LEU A 117 -6.99 6.62 -6.15
C LEU A 117 -8.06 6.78 -5.07
N THR A 118 -9.25 6.21 -5.25
CA THR A 118 -10.32 6.21 -4.23
C THR A 118 -9.88 5.47 -2.97
N PHE A 119 -9.21 4.33 -3.13
CA PHE A 119 -8.65 3.59 -2.01
C PHE A 119 -7.59 4.42 -1.26
N LEU A 120 -6.67 5.06 -1.99
CA LEU A 120 -5.65 5.93 -1.40
C LEU A 120 -6.28 7.14 -0.68
N ALA A 121 -7.28 7.79 -1.29
CA ALA A 121 -7.99 8.90 -0.69
C ALA A 121 -8.70 8.47 0.60
N GLY A 122 -9.44 7.35 0.56
CA GLY A 122 -10.12 6.82 1.75
C GLY A 122 -9.13 6.40 2.84
N PHE A 123 -7.98 5.82 2.48
CA PHE A 123 -6.91 5.49 3.42
C PHE A 123 -6.42 6.73 4.19
N PHE A 124 -6.20 7.86 3.52
CA PHE A 124 -5.81 9.11 4.17
C PHE A 124 -6.95 9.73 4.99
N LEU A 125 -8.17 9.76 4.45
CA LEU A 125 -9.36 10.31 5.13
C LEU A 125 -9.67 9.58 6.44
N LEU A 126 -9.43 8.26 6.47
CA LEU A 126 -9.66 7.41 7.63
C LEU A 126 -8.44 7.30 8.55
N ARG A 127 -7.41 8.15 8.36
CA ARG A 127 -6.18 8.16 9.16
C ARG A 127 -5.44 6.82 9.18
N GLY A 128 -5.47 6.06 8.08
CA GLY A 128 -4.75 4.79 7.96
C GLY A 128 -3.22 4.92 8.11
N TYR A 129 -2.68 6.13 7.99
CA TYR A 129 -1.26 6.42 8.19
C TYR A 129 -0.84 6.42 9.68
N ASP A 130 -1.74 6.69 10.62
CA ASP A 130 -1.44 6.73 12.06
C ASP A 130 -0.75 5.45 12.60
N PRO A 131 -1.29 4.24 12.38
CA PRO A 131 -0.66 3.01 12.86
C PRO A 131 0.71 2.77 12.23
N ILE A 132 0.91 3.18 10.97
CA ILE A 132 2.18 3.01 10.27
C ILE A 132 3.26 3.90 10.88
N ILE A 133 2.94 5.16 11.15
CA ILE A 133 3.87 6.10 11.80
C ILE A 133 4.20 5.61 13.21
N ARG A 134 3.22 5.06 13.93
CA ARG A 134 3.45 4.45 15.24
C ARG A 134 4.43 3.28 15.18
N ILE A 135 4.29 2.39 14.19
CA ILE A 135 5.23 1.27 13.98
C ILE A 135 6.64 1.79 13.69
N LEU A 136 6.78 2.86 12.89
CA LEU A 136 8.08 3.49 12.66
C LEU A 136 8.70 3.98 13.97
N ALA A 137 7.93 4.69 14.81
CA ALA A 137 8.40 5.18 16.10
C ALA A 137 8.76 4.03 17.07
N GLU A 138 7.91 3.00 17.17
CA GLU A 138 8.18 1.79 17.98
C GLU A 138 9.41 1.02 17.47
N SER A 139 9.69 1.04 16.17
CA SER A 139 10.90 0.39 15.64
C SER A 139 12.18 0.99 16.21
N LEU A 140 12.20 2.30 16.48
CA LEU A 140 13.37 3.01 17.00
C LEU A 140 13.63 2.70 18.48
N SER A 141 12.58 2.36 19.25
CA SER A 141 12.73 1.92 20.64
C SER A 141 13.07 0.42 20.74
N ARG A 142 12.46 -0.43 19.90
CA ARG A 142 12.70 -1.88 19.92
C ARG A 142 14.05 -2.27 19.28
N LEU A 143 14.42 -1.59 18.21
CA LEU A 143 15.67 -1.79 17.49
C LEU A 143 16.44 -0.47 17.45
N PRO A 144 17.24 -0.18 18.49
CA PRO A 144 17.98 1.08 18.59
C PRO A 144 18.86 1.32 17.35
N PRO A 145 19.00 2.57 16.89
CA PRO A 145 19.81 2.89 15.74
C PRO A 145 21.25 2.40 15.87
N GLY A 146 21.72 1.61 14.90
CA GLY A 146 23.06 1.04 14.90
C GLY A 146 23.26 -0.20 15.77
N ALA A 147 22.17 -0.82 16.23
CA ALA A 147 22.17 -2.17 16.80
C ALA A 147 22.47 -3.23 15.71
N PRO A 148 23.09 -4.37 16.07
CA PRO A 148 23.29 -5.47 15.12
C PRO A 148 21.95 -6.04 14.67
N VAL A 149 21.77 -6.22 13.36
CA VAL A 149 20.54 -6.72 12.75
C VAL A 149 20.77 -8.11 12.18
N TYR A 150 19.89 -9.05 12.48
CA TYR A 150 19.96 -10.41 11.94
C TYR A 150 19.33 -10.50 10.55
N VAL A 151 20.09 -11.02 9.58
CA VAL A 151 19.66 -11.16 8.17
C VAL A 151 18.46 -12.11 8.02
N SER A 152 18.29 -13.07 8.93
CA SER A 152 17.20 -14.06 8.91
C SER A 152 15.81 -13.43 8.92
N GLY A 153 15.62 -12.32 9.64
CA GLY A 153 14.34 -11.59 9.68
C GLY A 153 13.96 -11.00 8.31
N PHE A 154 14.93 -10.42 7.60
CA PHE A 154 14.71 -9.88 6.25
C PHE A 154 14.38 -10.97 5.22
N GLN A 155 15.05 -12.12 5.30
CA GLN A 155 14.80 -13.25 4.41
C GLN A 155 13.37 -13.77 4.56
N GLN A 156 12.93 -13.99 5.81
CA GLN A 156 11.57 -14.46 6.07
C GLN A 156 10.51 -13.44 5.63
N PHE A 157 10.77 -12.15 5.83
CA PHE A 157 9.90 -11.08 5.34
C PHE A 157 9.80 -11.10 3.80
N ALA A 158 10.93 -11.19 3.10
CA ALA A 158 10.96 -11.20 1.63
C ALA A 158 10.19 -12.39 1.03
N ILE A 159 10.30 -13.58 1.64
CA ILE A 159 9.63 -14.80 1.16
C ILE A 159 8.11 -14.73 1.38
N THR A 160 7.67 -14.11 2.48
CA THR A 160 6.23 -14.05 2.84
C THR A 160 5.48 -12.91 2.16
N LEU A 161 6.19 -11.87 1.73
CA LEU A 161 5.61 -10.66 1.16
C LEU A 161 4.67 -10.90 -0.05
N PRO A 162 5.01 -11.72 -1.06
CA PRO A 162 4.12 -11.94 -2.20
C PRO A 162 2.78 -12.58 -1.81
N ALA A 163 2.82 -13.54 -0.87
CA ALA A 163 1.62 -14.20 -0.37
C ALA A 163 0.72 -13.23 0.41
N LEU A 164 1.31 -12.29 1.16
CA LEU A 164 0.57 -11.25 1.87
C LEU A 164 -0.10 -10.27 0.90
N ILE A 165 0.58 -9.85 -0.15
CA ILE A 165 0.02 -8.98 -1.19
C ILE A 165 -1.14 -9.68 -1.91
N LEU A 166 -0.97 -10.96 -2.27
CA LEU A 166 -2.03 -11.74 -2.92
C LEU A 166 -3.24 -11.95 -2.00
N LYS A 167 -3.01 -12.23 -0.71
CA LYS A 167 -4.08 -12.34 0.29
C LYS A 167 -4.82 -11.01 0.45
N ALA A 168 -4.11 -9.89 0.54
CA ALA A 168 -4.71 -8.56 0.61
C ALA A 168 -5.52 -8.26 -0.66
N ALA A 169 -4.96 -8.54 -1.85
CA ALA A 169 -5.66 -8.38 -3.11
C ALA A 169 -6.95 -9.21 -3.17
N ALA A 170 -6.92 -10.48 -2.76
CA ALA A 170 -8.09 -11.35 -2.73
C ALA A 170 -9.16 -10.85 -1.74
N LEU A 171 -8.76 -10.37 -0.56
CA LEU A 171 -9.69 -9.84 0.44
C LEU A 171 -10.38 -8.55 -0.05
N ILE A 172 -9.65 -7.71 -0.78
CA ILE A 172 -10.15 -6.42 -1.29
C ILE A 172 -10.96 -6.63 -2.58
N ALA A 173 -10.50 -7.47 -3.50
CA ALA A 173 -11.15 -7.76 -4.77
C ALA A 173 -12.36 -8.68 -4.62
N GLY A 174 -12.29 -9.68 -3.74
CA GLY A 174 -13.27 -10.75 -3.61
C GLY A 174 -14.72 -10.27 -3.47
N PRO A 175 -15.03 -9.33 -2.54
CA PRO A 175 -16.37 -8.78 -2.40
C PRO A 175 -16.85 -8.06 -3.66
N ALA A 176 -15.97 -7.28 -4.29
CA ALA A 176 -16.30 -6.55 -5.51
C ALA A 176 -16.57 -7.51 -6.68
N ILE A 177 -15.72 -8.52 -6.87
CA ILE A 177 -15.88 -9.55 -7.90
C ILE A 177 -17.20 -10.30 -7.69
N ALA A 178 -17.55 -10.66 -6.45
CA ALA A 178 -18.81 -11.36 -6.15
C ALA A 178 -20.04 -10.52 -6.52
N VAL A 179 -20.03 -9.22 -6.19
CA VAL A 179 -21.13 -8.29 -6.54
C VAL A 179 -21.25 -8.12 -8.05
N VAL A 180 -20.12 -7.94 -8.75
CA VAL A 180 -20.12 -7.80 -10.23
C VAL A 180 -20.58 -9.10 -10.88
N PHE A 181 -20.16 -10.27 -10.38
CA PHE A 181 -20.60 -11.57 -10.88
C PHE A 181 -22.13 -11.70 -10.81
N VAL A 182 -22.74 -11.32 -9.68
CA VAL A 182 -24.21 -11.34 -9.53
C VAL A 182 -24.88 -10.35 -10.48
N ALA A 183 -24.31 -9.15 -10.64
CA ALA A 183 -24.82 -8.15 -11.58
C ALA A 183 -24.78 -8.65 -13.04
N GLU A 184 -23.69 -9.29 -13.45
CA GLU A 184 -23.54 -9.92 -14.77
C GLU A 184 -24.51 -11.08 -14.97
N CYS A 185 -24.74 -11.93 -13.96
CA CYS A 185 -25.78 -12.97 -14.02
C CYS A 185 -27.18 -12.36 -14.21
N ALA A 186 -27.49 -11.28 -13.50
CA ALA A 186 -28.78 -10.59 -13.61
C ALA A 186 -28.96 -9.94 -14.99
N LEU A 187 -27.91 -9.28 -15.52
CA LEU A 187 -27.90 -8.70 -16.86
C LEU A 187 -27.98 -9.77 -17.95
N GLY A 188 -27.30 -10.90 -17.77
CA GLY A 188 -27.39 -12.06 -18.64
C GLY A 188 -28.82 -12.62 -18.70
N ALA A 189 -29.48 -12.77 -17.54
CA ALA A 189 -30.89 -13.17 -17.48
C ALA A 189 -31.81 -12.13 -18.15
N LEU A 190 -31.56 -10.83 -17.92
CA LEU A 190 -32.33 -9.74 -18.50
C LEU A 190 -32.20 -9.68 -20.03
N SER A 191 -31.01 -9.94 -20.58
CA SER A 191 -30.78 -9.96 -22.03
C SER A 191 -31.58 -11.04 -22.76
N ARG A 192 -31.92 -12.14 -22.07
CA ARG A 192 -32.84 -13.17 -22.59
C ARG A 192 -34.30 -12.71 -22.55
N ALA A 193 -34.67 -11.91 -21.53
CA ALA A 193 -36.04 -11.43 -21.34
C ALA A 193 -36.38 -10.23 -22.24
N ILE A 194 -35.43 -9.31 -22.45
CA ILE A 194 -35.63 -8.09 -23.23
C ILE A 194 -34.45 -7.87 -24.20
N PRO A 195 -34.47 -8.49 -25.39
CA PRO A 195 -33.34 -8.48 -26.35
C PRO A 195 -33.04 -7.11 -26.97
N ARG A 196 -33.93 -6.13 -26.79
CA ARG A 196 -33.79 -4.77 -27.35
C ARG A 196 -32.93 -3.84 -26.48
N PHE A 197 -32.75 -4.16 -25.21
CA PHE A 197 -31.74 -3.49 -24.38
C PHE A 197 -30.40 -4.11 -24.73
N ALA A 198 -29.54 -3.37 -25.43
CA ALA A 198 -28.18 -3.79 -25.67
C ALA A 198 -27.50 -4.02 -24.31
N SER A 199 -27.32 -5.29 -23.94
CA SER A 199 -26.72 -5.73 -22.67
C SER A 199 -25.40 -5.02 -22.40
N PHE A 200 -24.68 -4.69 -23.47
CA PHE A 200 -23.41 -3.99 -23.43
C PHE A 200 -23.44 -2.56 -22.87
N THR A 201 -24.47 -1.76 -23.19
CA THR A 201 -24.51 -0.33 -22.80
C THR A 201 -24.85 -0.15 -21.31
N LEU A 202 -25.61 -1.08 -20.72
CA LEU A 202 -25.97 -1.04 -19.29
C LEU A 202 -24.95 -1.73 -18.38
N SER A 203 -24.22 -2.76 -18.85
CA SER A 203 -23.21 -3.45 -18.04
C SER A 203 -22.15 -2.50 -17.49
N PHE A 204 -21.67 -1.56 -18.29
CA PHE A 204 -20.60 -0.66 -17.86
C PHE A 204 -21.01 0.26 -16.70
N PRO A 205 -22.10 1.05 -16.77
CA PRO A 205 -22.53 1.88 -15.64
C PRO A 205 -22.88 1.09 -14.38
N ILE A 206 -23.50 -0.09 -14.54
CA ILE A 206 -23.90 -0.95 -13.40
C ILE A 206 -22.67 -1.52 -12.70
N ASN A 207 -21.71 -2.08 -13.45
CA ASN A 207 -20.47 -2.60 -12.87
C ASN A 207 -19.63 -1.47 -12.27
N PHE A 208 -19.55 -0.33 -12.94
CA PHE A 208 -18.83 0.82 -12.40
C PHE A 208 -19.42 1.28 -11.06
N GLY A 209 -20.74 1.48 -10.99
CA GLY A 209 -21.42 1.93 -9.78
C GLY A 209 -21.35 0.90 -8.65
N SER A 210 -21.57 -0.38 -8.96
CA SER A 210 -21.54 -1.45 -7.95
C SER A 210 -20.16 -1.59 -7.32
N ILE A 211 -19.11 -1.56 -8.15
CA ILE A 211 -17.74 -1.66 -7.67
C ILE A 211 -17.41 -0.42 -6.83
N LEU A 212 -17.70 0.81 -7.28
CA LEU A 212 -17.43 2.03 -6.51
C LEU A 212 -18.11 2.02 -5.12
N ILE A 213 -19.37 1.57 -5.05
CA ILE A 213 -20.11 1.42 -3.79
C ILE A 213 -19.41 0.40 -2.88
N VAL A 214 -19.01 -0.76 -3.44
CA VAL A 214 -18.29 -1.78 -2.67
C VAL A 214 -16.95 -1.23 -2.18
N THR A 215 -16.20 -0.46 -2.96
CA THR A 215 -14.97 0.18 -2.47
C THR A 215 -15.26 1.07 -1.27
N LEU A 216 -16.26 1.94 -1.40
CA LEU A 216 -16.56 2.95 -0.40
C LEU A 216 -16.98 2.33 0.93
N VAL A 217 -17.70 1.20 0.87
CA VAL A 217 -18.10 0.42 2.05
C VAL A 217 -16.93 -0.40 2.61
N MET A 218 -16.07 -0.98 1.75
CA MET A 218 -14.97 -1.83 2.18
C MET A 218 -13.79 -1.05 2.76
N VAL A 219 -13.50 0.15 2.26
CA VAL A 219 -12.38 0.98 2.73
C VAL A 219 -12.40 1.24 4.25
N PRO A 220 -13.50 1.66 4.90
CA PRO A 220 -13.52 1.81 6.36
C PRO A 220 -13.31 0.50 7.12
N ILE A 221 -13.85 -0.62 6.61
CA ILE A 221 -13.68 -1.94 7.21
C ILE A 221 -12.21 -2.39 7.11
N LEU A 222 -11.60 -2.20 5.94
CA LEU A 222 -10.21 -2.57 5.65
C LEU A 222 -9.21 -1.68 6.36
N VAL A 223 -9.49 -0.38 6.53
CA VAL A 223 -8.63 0.51 7.30
C VAL A 223 -8.72 0.17 8.78
N HIS A 224 -9.90 -0.13 9.31
CA HIS A 224 -10.05 -0.58 10.70
C HIS A 224 -9.37 -1.95 10.94
N ALA A 225 -9.52 -2.88 10.01
CA ALA A 225 -8.83 -4.18 10.06
C ALA A 225 -7.31 -4.06 9.82
N GLY A 226 -6.87 -3.18 8.92
CA GLY A 226 -5.47 -2.90 8.62
C GLY A 226 -4.75 -2.12 9.73
N GLY A 227 -5.51 -1.39 10.57
CA GLY A 227 -5.01 -0.78 11.80
C GLY A 227 -4.62 -1.77 12.91
N GLN A 228 -4.86 -3.06 12.69
CA GLN A 228 -4.39 -4.16 13.53
C GLN A 228 -3.11 -4.75 12.89
N PRO A 229 -1.90 -4.26 13.25
CA PRO A 229 -0.65 -4.60 12.55
C PRO A 229 -0.33 -6.10 12.50
N TRP A 230 -0.94 -6.90 13.36
CA TRP A 230 -0.79 -8.35 13.44
C TRP A 230 -1.57 -9.16 12.41
N ILE A 231 -2.52 -8.57 11.66
CA ILE A 231 -3.31 -9.32 10.66
C ILE A 231 -2.48 -9.61 9.39
N PHE A 232 -1.53 -8.73 9.06
CA PHE A 232 -0.70 -8.83 7.85
C PHE A 232 0.79 -9.02 8.15
N ALA A 233 1.25 -8.82 9.39
CA ALA A 233 2.63 -9.03 9.78
C ALA A 233 2.74 -9.83 11.10
N PRO A 234 2.43 -11.14 11.10
CA PRO A 234 2.48 -11.97 12.30
C PRO A 234 3.88 -12.07 12.93
N PHE A 235 4.94 -11.71 12.20
CA PHE A 235 6.33 -11.67 12.66
C PHE A 235 6.64 -10.50 13.61
N LEU A 236 5.81 -9.45 13.67
CA LEU A 236 5.96 -8.33 14.63
C LEU A 236 5.43 -8.66 16.04
N ARG A 237 4.85 -9.84 16.23
CA ARG A 237 4.29 -10.32 17.51
C ARG A 237 5.33 -10.96 18.44
N ARG A 238 6.56 -11.17 17.97
CA ARG A 238 7.65 -11.77 18.75
C ARG A 238 8.72 -10.74 19.07
#